data_AF-A0A1F2R4L0-F1
#
_entry.id   AF-A0A1F2R4L0-F1
#
_cell.length_a   1.000
_cell.length_b   1.000
_cell.length_c   1.000
_cell.angle_alpha   90.00
_cell.angle_beta   90.00
_cell.angle_gamma   90.00
#
_symmetry.space_group_name_H-M   'P 1'
#
loop_
_entity.id
_entity.type
_entity.pdbx_description
1 polymer ?
#
loop_
_entity_poly.entity_id
_entity_poly.type
_entity_poly.pdbx_seq_one_letter_code
_entity_poly.pdbx_strand_id
1 'polypeptide(L)'
;MSTAGGDFPRWRRNGTEIFYLAADGTLMAASVNGKGSSFEVGEVKQLFQIRRGGPGWPYDVTADGQRFLVNTLPEQAVPAPITVVMNWTAGLRR
;
A
#
# COMPACT_ATOMS: atom_id res chain seq x y z
N MET A 1 -10.99 -3.01 -18.15
CA MET A 1 -9.74 -2.37 -17.72
C MET A 1 -9.97 -0.88 -17.66
N SER A 2 -9.57 -0.18 -16.60
CA SER A 2 -9.64 1.29 -16.56
C SER A 2 -8.71 1.88 -17.62
N THR A 3 -9.00 3.09 -18.08
CA THR A 3 -8.34 3.73 -19.24
C THR A 3 -6.83 3.95 -19.07
N ALA A 4 -6.32 4.02 -17.84
CA ALA A 4 -4.90 4.12 -17.51
C ALA A 4 -4.38 2.95 -16.65
N GLY A 5 -5.18 1.89 -16.48
CA GLY A 5 -4.94 0.89 -15.44
C GLY A 5 -5.23 1.44 -14.03
N GLY A 6 -4.90 0.66 -13.02
CA GLY A 6 -5.08 1.04 -11.61
C GLY A 6 -5.55 -0.12 -10.75
N ASP A 7 -4.79 -0.42 -9.69
CA ASP A 7 -5.12 -1.46 -8.72
C ASP A 7 -5.21 -0.88 -7.30
N PHE A 8 -5.72 -1.68 -6.36
CA PHE A 8 -5.77 -1.37 -4.93
C PHE A 8 -6.48 -0.04 -4.62
N PRO A 9 -7.74 0.16 -5.04
CA PRO A 9 -8.44 1.41 -4.76
C PRO A 9 -8.76 1.55 -3.26
N ARG A 10 -8.55 2.75 -2.72
CA ARG A 10 -8.95 3.16 -1.38
C ARG A 10 -9.75 4.46 -1.45
N TRP A 11 -10.94 4.45 -0.88
CA TRP A 11 -11.74 5.66 -0.74
C TRP A 11 -11.23 6.50 0.42
N ARG A 12 -11.12 7.81 0.22
CA ARG A 12 -11.07 8.75 1.34
C ARG A 12 -12.38 8.68 2.12
N ARG A 13 -12.33 8.87 3.44
CA ARG A 13 -13.50 8.71 4.32
C ARG A 13 -14.67 9.62 3.95
N ASN A 14 -14.41 10.79 3.39
CA ASN A 14 -15.44 11.75 2.98
C ASN A 14 -16.08 11.42 1.62
N GLY A 15 -15.62 10.38 0.92
CA GLY A 15 -16.17 9.93 -0.37
C GLY A 15 -15.87 10.83 -1.57
N THR A 16 -14.95 11.79 -1.45
CA THR A 16 -14.66 12.75 -2.54
C THR A 16 -13.40 12.42 -3.32
N GLU A 17 -12.70 11.34 -2.95
CA GLU A 17 -11.39 11.02 -3.52
C GLU A 17 -11.13 9.50 -3.45
N ILE A 18 -10.56 8.96 -4.53
CA ILE A 18 -10.09 7.58 -4.61
C ILE A 18 -8.57 7.61 -4.80
N PHE A 19 -7.85 6.94 -3.92
CA PHE A 19 -6.44 6.63 -4.10
C PHE A 19 -6.31 5.27 -4.79
N TYR A 20 -5.37 5.12 -5.71
CA TYR A 20 -5.11 3.86 -6.40
C TYR A 20 -3.68 3.80 -6.90
N LEU A 21 -3.19 2.60 -7.19
CA LEU A 21 -1.83 2.41 -7.69
C LEU A 21 -1.82 2.20 -9.20
N ALA A 22 -1.12 3.05 -9.94
CA ALA A 22 -0.88 2.88 -11.36
C ALA A 22 0.07 1.69 -11.64
N ALA A 23 0.10 1.24 -12.89
CA ALA A 23 0.89 0.08 -13.31
C ALA A 23 2.41 0.24 -13.09
N ASP A 24 2.89 1.49 -13.10
CA ASP A 24 4.28 1.85 -12.88
C ASP A 24 4.65 1.98 -11.38
N GLY A 25 3.71 1.72 -10.46
CA GLY A 25 3.92 1.88 -9.02
C GLY A 25 3.71 3.31 -8.51
N THR A 26 3.21 4.23 -9.34
CA THR A 26 2.85 5.58 -8.88
C THR A 26 1.52 5.54 -8.14
N LEU A 27 1.50 6.04 -6.90
CA LEU A 27 0.26 6.26 -6.17
C LEU A 27 -0.44 7.50 -6.74
N MET A 28 -1.70 7.32 -7.12
CA MET A 28 -2.54 8.33 -7.78
C MET A 28 -3.69 8.71 -6.85
N ALA A 29 -4.22 9.92 -7.03
CA ALA A 29 -5.45 10.40 -6.40
C ALA A 29 -6.41 10.91 -7.49
N ALA A 30 -7.61 10.32 -7.55
CA ALA A 30 -8.69 10.78 -8.42
C ALA A 30 -9.76 11.48 -7.58
N SER A 31 -10.06 12.73 -7.91
CA SER A 31 -11.20 13.44 -7.33
C SER A 31 -12.50 12.84 -7.86
N VAL A 32 -13.51 12.69 -7.01
CA VAL A 32 -14.81 12.14 -7.40
C VAL A 32 -15.95 12.96 -6.81
N ASN A 33 -16.97 13.18 -7.62
CA ASN A 33 -18.23 13.79 -7.21
C ASN A 33 -19.38 12.82 -7.51
N GLY A 34 -19.88 12.18 -6.46
CA GLY A 34 -21.08 11.34 -6.52
C GLY A 34 -22.33 11.99 -5.91
N LYS A 35 -22.28 13.29 -5.61
CA LYS A 35 -23.42 14.01 -5.01
C LYS A 35 -24.32 14.55 -6.12
N GLY A 36 -25.17 13.69 -6.67
CA GLY A 36 -26.10 14.09 -7.74
C GLY A 36 -26.72 12.90 -8.46
N SER A 37 -27.26 13.14 -9.64
CA SER A 37 -27.79 12.09 -10.54
C SER A 37 -26.70 11.38 -11.36
N SER A 38 -25.47 11.89 -11.34
CA SER A 38 -24.31 11.36 -12.05
C SER A 38 -23.17 11.07 -11.07
N PHE A 39 -22.30 10.14 -11.48
CA PHE A 39 -21.01 9.91 -10.85
C PHE A 39 -19.92 10.47 -11.76
N GLU A 40 -19.17 11.45 -11.25
CA GLU A 40 -18.16 12.16 -12.03
C GLU A 40 -16.77 11.94 -11.45
N VAL A 41 -15.83 11.59 -12.33
CA VAL A 41 -14.40 11.56 -12.01
C VAL A 41 -13.78 12.86 -12.50
N GLY A 42 -13.16 13.60 -11.58
CA GLY A 42 -12.49 14.86 -11.85
C GLY A 42 -11.00 14.68 -12.11
N GLU A 43 -10.22 15.62 -11.58
CA GLU A 43 -8.76 15.65 -11.73
C GLU A 43 -8.10 14.40 -11.12
N VAL A 44 -7.11 13.85 -11.86
CA VAL A 44 -6.25 12.76 -11.42
C VAL A 44 -4.84 13.30 -11.18
N LYS A 45 -4.33 13.16 -9.95
CA LYS A 45 -3.00 13.63 -9.54
C LYS A 45 -2.07 12.48 -9.25
N GLN A 46 -0.82 12.62 -9.66
CA GLN A 46 0.27 11.79 -9.17
C GLN A 46 0.66 12.26 -7.77
N LEU A 47 0.81 11.34 -6.82
CA LEU A 47 1.27 11.66 -5.47
C LEU A 47 2.76 11.35 -5.34
N PHE A 48 3.12 10.07 -5.35
CA PHE A 48 4.51 9.61 -5.23
C PHE A 48 4.64 8.13 -5.63
N GLN A 49 5.86 7.72 -5.94
CA GLN A 49 6.21 6.34 -6.27
C GLN A 49 6.29 5.47 -5.02
N ILE A 50 5.75 4.24 -5.09
CA ILE A 50 5.92 3.24 -4.05
C ILE A 50 6.50 1.93 -4.61
N ARG A 51 7.43 1.34 -3.86
CA ARG A 51 7.96 0.00 -4.16
C ARG A 51 7.18 -1.03 -3.35
N ARG A 52 6.43 -1.90 -4.04
CA ARG A 52 5.61 -2.93 -3.39
C ARG A 52 6.48 -3.89 -2.57
N GLY A 53 6.19 -4.01 -1.28
CA GLY A 53 6.95 -4.78 -0.32
C GLY A 53 6.70 -6.30 -0.29
N GLY A 54 5.70 -6.80 -1.03
CA GLY A 54 5.28 -8.19 -0.95
C GLY A 54 3.80 -8.39 -1.35
N PRO A 55 3.23 -9.56 -1.08
CA PRO A 55 1.83 -9.85 -1.37
C PRO A 55 0.88 -9.03 -0.47
N GLY A 56 -0.36 -8.86 -0.94
CA GLY A 56 -1.42 -8.15 -0.20
C GLY A 56 -1.57 -6.68 -0.58
N TRP A 57 -2.16 -5.90 0.31
CA TRP A 57 -2.37 -4.46 0.10
C TRP A 57 -1.05 -3.70 0.24
N PRO A 58 -0.62 -2.95 -0.79
CA PRO A 58 0.67 -2.27 -0.76
C PRO A 58 0.64 -0.98 0.07
N TYR A 59 -0.54 -0.45 0.37
CA TYR A 59 -0.70 0.75 1.20
C TYR A 59 -2.05 0.80 1.91
N ASP A 60 -2.12 1.68 2.91
CA ASP A 60 -3.36 2.19 3.48
C ASP A 60 -3.26 3.70 3.69
N VAL A 61 -4.40 4.36 3.86
CA VAL A 61 -4.49 5.82 3.96
C VAL A 61 -5.30 6.24 5.18
N THR A 62 -4.83 7.27 5.86
CA THR A 62 -5.56 7.89 6.96
C THR A 62 -6.89 8.50 6.51
N ALA A 63 -7.84 8.62 7.44
CA ALA A 63 -9.20 9.08 7.13
C ALA A 63 -9.25 10.46 6.44
N ASP A 64 -8.30 11.34 6.76
CA ASP A 64 -8.19 12.67 6.17
C ASP A 64 -7.47 12.68 4.82
N GLY A 65 -6.92 11.56 4.37
CA GLY A 65 -6.22 11.43 3.09
C GLY A 65 -4.79 11.97 3.08
N GLN A 66 -4.24 12.39 4.22
CA GLN A 66 -2.97 13.15 4.24
C GLN A 66 -1.74 12.31 4.57
N ARG A 67 -1.94 11.14 5.18
CA ARG A 67 -0.85 10.20 5.52
C ARG A 67 -1.13 8.83 4.96
N PHE A 68 -0.07 8.22 4.44
CA PHE A 68 -0.09 6.90 3.83
C PHE A 68 0.86 5.99 4.59
N LEU A 69 0.40 4.79 4.90
CA LEU A 69 1.24 3.68 5.35
C LEU A 69 1.54 2.83 4.13
N VAL A 70 2.82 2.59 3.82
CA VAL A 70 3.24 1.81 2.64
C VAL A 70 3.99 0.58 3.12
N ASN A 71 3.60 -0.59 2.61
CA ASN A 71 4.34 -1.81 2.81
C ASN A 71 5.48 -1.89 1.78
N THR A 72 6.73 -1.79 2.26
CA THR A 72 7.94 -1.73 1.44
C THR A 72 8.92 -2.81 1.90
N LEU A 73 9.71 -3.33 0.96
CA LEU A 73 10.82 -4.22 1.30
C LEU A 73 11.94 -3.39 1.96
N PRO A 74 12.58 -3.90 3.03
CA PRO A 74 13.76 -3.27 3.59
C PRO A 74 14.83 -3.10 2.51
N GLU A 75 15.49 -1.93 2.48
CA GLU A 75 16.55 -1.61 1.52
C GLU A 75 17.74 -2.58 1.62
N GLN A 76 17.93 -3.15 2.81
CA GLN A 76 18.81 -4.29 3.07
C GLN A 76 18.05 -5.37 3.80
N ALA A 77 17.70 -6.44 3.08
CA ALA A 77 17.49 -7.74 3.69
C ALA A 77 18.86 -8.26 4.14
N VAL A 78 19.40 -7.75 5.26
CA VAL A 78 20.49 -8.45 5.94
C VAL A 78 19.87 -9.77 6.41
N PRO A 79 20.28 -10.94 5.88
CA PRO A 79 19.76 -12.19 6.38
C PRO A 79 20.15 -12.25 7.85
N ALA A 80 19.16 -12.21 8.74
CA ALA A 80 19.43 -12.53 10.13
C ALA A 80 19.97 -13.97 10.16
N PRO A 81 21.14 -14.23 10.75
CA PRO A 81 21.68 -15.57 10.81
C PRO A 81 20.68 -16.47 11.54
N ILE A 82 20.31 -17.58 10.91
CA ILE A 82 19.47 -18.60 11.54
C ILE A 82 20.40 -19.47 12.38
N THR A 83 20.28 -19.41 13.71
CA THR A 83 20.97 -20.33 14.62
C THR A 83 20.11 -21.56 14.84
N VAL A 84 20.57 -22.72 14.39
CA VAL A 84 19.95 -24.02 14.69
C VAL A 84 20.71 -24.65 15.86
N VAL A 85 20.02 -24.86 16.98
CA VAL A 85 20.59 -25.57 18.14
C VAL A 85 20.20 -27.04 18.06
N MET A 86 21.19 -27.89 17.77
CA MET A 86 21.06 -29.34 17.83
C MET A 86 21.35 -29.81 19.26
N ASN A 87 20.67 -30.86 19.72
CA ASN A 87 20.89 -31.47 21.04
C ASN A 87 20.71 -30.52 22.24
N TRP A 88 19.71 -29.63 22.19
CA TRP A 88 19.45 -28.61 23.22
C TRP A 88 19.29 -29.18 24.65
N THR A 89 18.85 -30.43 24.79
CA THR A 89 18.74 -31.11 26.09
C THR A 89 20.08 -31.31 26.80
N ALA A 90 21.20 -31.37 26.07
CA ALA A 90 22.54 -31.49 26.66
C ALA A 90 22.97 -30.23 27.42
N GLY A 91 22.31 -29.08 27.17
CA GLY A 91 22.59 -27.81 27.85
C GLY A 91 21.81 -27.59 29.16
N LEU A 92 20.87 -28.48 29.50
CA LEU A 92 20.10 -28.38 30.74
C LEU A 92 20.96 -28.81 31.93
N ARG A 93 21.34 -27.85 32.78
CA ARG A 93 21.87 -28.14 34.13
C ARG A 93 20.70 -28.34 35.09
N ARG A 94 20.79 -29.38 35.93
CA ARG A 94 19.88 -29.62 37.06
C ARG A 94 20.13 -28.64 38.19
#